data_AF-A0A920R333-F1
#
_entry.id   AF-A0A920R333-F1
#
_cell.length_a   1.000
_cell.length_b   1.000
_cell.length_c   1.000
_cell.angle_alpha   90.00
_cell.angle_beta   90.00
_cell.angle_gamma   90.00
#
_symmetry.space_group_name_H-M   'P 1'
#
loop_
_entity.id
_entity.type
_entity.pdbx_description
1 polymer ?
#
loop_
_entity_poly.entity_id
_entity_poly.type
_entity_poly.pdbx_seq_one_letter_code
_entity_poly.pdbx_strand_id
1 'polypeptide(L)'
;MACRQLENAGITVVNDMPGVGQNLRDHPSVHVRWSADDNFSMPDVKIGPQKVALRYTARGSPFRNDMIAVMRWDSPKREFMMSAGLYLAKASGELRLNSNNPFQQPALDYRLLNHPYDLSRMRDAIHMHIEFGRHAAFHGIFKDLIDPLKPDLESDESLNNWMLKRVSTMHHISCTAKMGSQEDTMSVVNQYGRVHGIEGLTIADISIMPDCPEPIQTRLQS
;
A
#
# COMPACT_ATOMS: atom_id res chain seq x y z
N MET A 1 21.91 7.51 -10.99
CA MET A 1 21.28 8.00 -9.73
C MET A 1 21.83 7.20 -8.54
N ALA A 2 21.86 5.87 -8.64
CA ALA A 2 22.52 4.97 -7.68
C ALA A 2 24.03 5.27 -7.51
N CYS A 3 24.81 5.39 -8.59
CA CYS A 3 26.23 5.78 -8.50
C CYS A 3 26.47 7.05 -7.66
N ARG A 4 25.78 8.16 -7.98
CA ARG A 4 25.87 9.40 -7.19
C ARG A 4 25.52 9.22 -5.71
N GLN A 5 24.57 8.35 -5.41
CA GLN A 5 24.18 8.07 -4.03
C GLN A 5 25.28 7.33 -3.26
N LEU A 6 25.93 6.36 -3.90
CA LEU A 6 27.07 5.65 -3.33
C LEU A 6 28.26 6.59 -3.13
N GLU A 7 28.58 7.41 -4.13
CA GLU A 7 29.64 8.41 -4.06
C GLU A 7 29.42 9.41 -2.92
N ASN A 8 28.20 9.93 -2.77
CA ASN A 8 27.84 10.86 -1.68
C ASN A 8 27.95 10.21 -0.30
N ALA A 9 27.81 8.89 -0.20
CA ALA A 9 28.00 8.14 1.04
C ALA A 9 29.46 7.70 1.28
N GLY A 10 30.38 8.00 0.35
CA GLY A 10 31.76 7.53 0.40
C GLY A 10 31.91 6.03 0.15
N ILE A 11 31.02 5.44 -0.63
CA ILE A 11 31.03 4.02 -1.00
C ILE A 11 31.61 3.87 -2.42
N THR A 12 32.59 2.98 -2.58
CA THR A 12 33.16 2.66 -3.89
C THR A 12 32.13 2.00 -4.79
N VAL A 13 31.97 2.51 -6.01
CA VAL A 13 31.05 1.96 -7.01
C VAL A 13 31.71 0.77 -7.69
N VAL A 14 31.12 -0.41 -7.52
CA VAL A 14 31.55 -1.65 -8.20
C VAL A 14 30.80 -1.87 -9.51
N ASN A 15 29.50 -1.62 -9.51
CA ASN A 15 28.63 -1.72 -10.68
C ASN A 15 27.50 -0.68 -10.55
N ASP A 16 27.32 0.18 -11.55
CA ASP A 16 26.25 1.19 -11.52
C ASP A 16 24.94 0.57 -12.02
N MET A 17 24.03 0.30 -11.08
CA MET A 17 22.71 -0.25 -11.35
C MET A 17 21.65 0.78 -10.93
N PRO A 18 21.13 1.62 -11.85
CA PRO A 18 20.22 2.70 -11.50
C PRO A 18 18.87 2.22 -10.95
N GLY A 19 18.51 0.95 -11.16
CA GLY A 19 17.31 0.32 -10.60
C GLY A 19 17.38 -0.03 -9.10
N VAL A 20 18.58 -0.10 -8.49
CA VAL A 20 18.71 -0.48 -7.08
C VAL A 20 18.06 0.57 -6.18
N GLY A 21 17.13 0.14 -5.34
CA GLY A 21 16.35 0.99 -4.44
C GLY A 21 15.20 1.72 -5.14
N GLN A 22 15.02 1.60 -6.45
CA GLN A 22 13.93 2.22 -7.19
C GLN A 22 12.72 1.29 -7.28
N ASN A 23 11.57 1.80 -7.75
CA ASN A 23 10.35 1.00 -7.86
C ASN A 23 9.90 0.41 -6.51
N LEU A 24 10.04 1.17 -5.41
CA LEU A 24 9.49 0.77 -4.10
C LEU A 24 7.96 0.69 -4.24
N ARG A 25 7.40 -0.51 -4.08
CA ARG A 25 5.95 -0.74 -4.20
C ARG A 25 5.37 -1.21 -2.88
N ASP A 26 4.11 -0.87 -2.67
CA ASP A 26 3.28 -1.33 -1.57
C ASP A 26 1.80 -1.13 -1.91
N HIS A 27 0.91 -1.72 -1.13
CA HIS A 27 -0.52 -1.44 -1.22
C HIS A 27 -0.87 -0.25 -0.33
N PRO A 28 -1.31 0.90 -0.87
CA PRO A 28 -1.78 2.01 -0.05
C PRO A 28 -3.11 1.65 0.62
N SER A 29 -3.25 2.07 1.87
CA SER A 29 -4.47 1.92 2.67
C SER A 29 -4.93 3.26 3.23
N VAL A 30 -6.23 3.54 3.15
CA VAL A 30 -6.87 4.70 3.79
C VAL A 30 -8.10 4.22 4.56
N HIS A 31 -8.39 4.84 5.69
CA HIS A 31 -9.39 4.36 6.64
C HIS A 31 -10.52 5.35 6.85
N VAL A 32 -11.76 4.88 6.78
CA VAL A 32 -12.93 5.59 7.27
C VAL A 32 -13.20 5.13 8.71
N ARG A 33 -13.51 6.06 9.62
CA ARG A 33 -13.78 5.77 11.03
C ARG A 33 -15.20 6.15 11.43
N TRP A 34 -15.80 5.31 12.25
CA TRP A 34 -17.16 5.44 12.77
C TRP A 34 -17.16 5.25 14.28
N SER A 35 -18.01 5.97 15.00
CA SER A 35 -18.31 5.65 16.40
C SER A 35 -19.29 4.49 16.46
N ALA A 36 -19.17 3.69 17.52
CA ALA A 36 -20.18 2.70 17.84
C ALA A 36 -21.44 3.37 18.40
N ASP A 37 -22.59 2.78 18.13
CA ASP A 37 -23.84 3.10 18.82
C ASP A 37 -23.66 2.97 20.33
N ASP A 38 -24.27 3.86 21.12
CA ASP A 38 -24.10 3.90 22.57
C ASP A 38 -24.54 2.59 23.24
N ASN A 39 -25.52 1.89 22.65
CA ASN A 39 -26.04 0.62 23.15
C ASN A 39 -25.31 -0.60 22.57
N PHE A 40 -24.42 -0.42 21.60
CA PHE A 40 -23.67 -1.53 21.01
C PHE A 40 -22.65 -2.08 22.01
N SER A 41 -22.68 -3.41 22.19
CA SER A 41 -21.72 -4.14 23.00
C SER A 41 -20.46 -4.42 22.19
N MET A 42 -19.37 -3.69 22.49
CA MET A 42 -18.10 -3.86 21.77
C MET A 42 -17.52 -5.25 22.01
N PRO A 43 -16.88 -5.87 20.99
CA PRO A 43 -16.22 -7.16 21.17
C PRO A 43 -15.05 -7.10 22.16
N ASP A 44 -14.73 -8.23 22.79
CA ASP A 44 -13.56 -8.35 23.69
C ASP A 44 -12.25 -8.09 22.92
N VAL A 45 -11.33 -7.35 23.54
CA VAL A 45 -9.99 -7.04 23.00
C VAL A 45 -9.11 -8.27 22.80
N LYS A 46 -9.40 -9.40 23.46
CA LYS A 46 -8.73 -10.69 23.24
C LYS A 46 -9.02 -11.26 21.85
N ILE A 47 -10.10 -10.82 21.22
CA ILE A 47 -10.47 -11.21 19.86
C ILE A 47 -9.79 -10.23 18.90
N GLY A 48 -8.90 -10.74 18.03
CA GLY A 48 -8.27 -9.90 17.01
C GLY A 48 -9.29 -9.16 16.14
N PRO A 49 -9.11 -7.85 15.86
CA PRO A 49 -10.15 -6.97 15.34
C PRO A 49 -10.49 -7.18 13.87
N GLN A 50 -9.74 -7.99 13.14
CA GLN A 50 -9.97 -8.25 11.73
C GLN A 50 -10.58 -9.64 11.55
N LYS A 51 -11.86 -9.70 11.18
CA LYS A 51 -12.60 -10.96 10.98
C LYS A 51 -13.07 -11.18 9.55
N VAL A 52 -13.41 -10.09 8.86
CA VAL A 52 -13.96 -10.13 7.51
C VAL A 52 -13.23 -9.13 6.65
N ALA A 53 -12.93 -9.55 5.43
CA ALA A 53 -12.48 -8.68 4.37
C ALA A 53 -13.31 -8.95 3.11
N LEU A 54 -13.70 -7.89 2.42
CA LEU A 54 -14.37 -7.95 1.14
C LEU A 54 -13.37 -7.56 0.05
N ARG A 55 -13.22 -8.40 -0.97
CA ARG A 55 -12.53 -8.01 -2.20
C ARG A 55 -13.55 -7.68 -3.26
N TYR A 56 -13.28 -6.62 -4.00
CA TYR A 56 -14.20 -6.12 -5.03
C TYR A 56 -13.44 -5.37 -6.11
N THR A 57 -14.11 -5.13 -7.23
CA THR A 57 -13.57 -4.36 -8.35
C THR A 57 -14.01 -2.91 -8.23
N ALA A 58 -13.04 -1.98 -8.26
CA ALA A 58 -13.35 -0.56 -8.31
C ALA A 58 -14.13 -0.20 -9.59
N ARG A 59 -14.99 0.81 -9.52
CA ARG A 59 -15.77 1.26 -10.68
C ARG A 59 -14.83 1.66 -11.82
N GLY A 60 -15.08 1.12 -13.02
CA GLY A 60 -14.26 1.40 -14.21
C GLY A 60 -12.89 0.71 -14.22
N SER A 61 -12.62 -0.21 -13.30
CA SER A 61 -11.35 -0.94 -13.32
C SER A 61 -11.37 -2.12 -14.30
N PRO A 62 -10.31 -2.29 -15.11
CA PRO A 62 -10.18 -3.47 -15.97
C PRO A 62 -9.68 -4.70 -15.19
N PHE A 63 -9.31 -4.54 -13.92
CA PHE A 63 -8.75 -5.61 -13.09
C PHE A 63 -9.79 -6.10 -12.08
N ARG A 64 -9.95 -7.42 -12.00
CA ARG A 64 -10.87 -8.04 -11.05
C ARG A 64 -10.26 -8.01 -9.65
N ASN A 65 -11.05 -7.62 -8.64
CA ASN A 65 -10.64 -7.62 -7.23
C ASN A 65 -9.40 -6.76 -6.93
N ASP A 66 -9.28 -5.61 -7.60
CA ASP A 66 -8.18 -4.66 -7.40
C ASP A 66 -8.27 -3.87 -6.09
N MET A 67 -9.40 -3.97 -5.38
CA MET A 67 -9.65 -3.36 -4.08
C MET A 67 -9.92 -4.40 -2.99
N ILE A 68 -9.58 -4.04 -1.77
CA ILE A 68 -9.98 -4.73 -0.55
C ILE A 68 -10.57 -3.74 0.46
N ALA A 69 -11.67 -4.13 1.09
CA ALA A 69 -12.28 -3.49 2.24
C ALA A 69 -12.05 -4.36 3.47
N VAL A 70 -11.40 -3.83 4.51
CA VAL A 70 -11.14 -4.56 5.76
C VAL A 70 -11.78 -3.82 6.91
N MET A 71 -12.69 -4.47 7.62
CA MET A 71 -13.30 -3.89 8.82
C MET A 71 -12.53 -4.29 10.07
N ARG A 72 -12.31 -3.32 10.94
CA ARG A 72 -11.65 -3.43 12.24
C ARG A 72 -12.44 -2.66 13.29
N TRP A 73 -12.15 -2.90 14.57
CA TRP A 73 -12.69 -2.13 15.67
C TRP A 73 -11.61 -1.84 16.73
N ASP A 74 -11.84 -0.80 17.52
CA ASP A 74 -11.07 -0.41 18.70
C ASP A 74 -12.06 -0.34 19.88
N SER A 75 -12.13 -1.40 20.69
CA SER A 75 -13.11 -1.52 21.77
C SER A 75 -12.97 -0.43 22.85
N PRO A 76 -11.74 -0.09 23.33
CA PRO A 76 -11.55 1.01 24.26
C PRO A 76 -12.07 2.36 23.74
N LYS A 77 -11.87 2.67 22.45
CA LYS A 77 -12.38 3.92 21.85
C LYS A 77 -13.83 3.84 21.39
N ARG A 78 -14.44 2.64 21.39
CA ARG A 78 -15.75 2.38 20.79
C ARG A 78 -15.81 2.86 19.34
N GLU A 79 -14.76 2.55 18.57
CA GLU A 79 -14.66 2.93 17.16
C GLU A 79 -14.64 1.71 16.23
N PHE A 80 -15.20 1.89 15.05
CA PHE A 80 -15.05 1.00 13.91
C PHE A 80 -14.22 1.68 12.83
N MET A 81 -13.41 0.87 12.15
CA MET A 81 -12.56 1.33 11.07
C MET A 81 -12.79 0.46 9.84
N MET A 82 -13.00 1.10 8.70
CA MET A 82 -13.06 0.42 7.41
C MET A 82 -11.90 0.87 6.54
N SER A 83 -10.97 -0.04 6.29
CA SER A 83 -9.78 0.19 5.47
C SER A 83 -10.07 -0.11 4.01
N ALA A 84 -9.92 0.89 3.14
CA ALA A 84 -9.76 0.70 1.72
C ALA A 84 -8.29 0.41 1.42
N GLY A 85 -8.00 -0.72 0.78
CA GLY A 85 -6.67 -1.07 0.26
C GLY A 85 -6.71 -1.23 -1.26
N LEU A 86 -5.69 -0.71 -1.95
CA LEU A 86 -5.52 -0.84 -3.40
C LEU A 86 -4.37 -1.79 -3.71
N TYR A 87 -4.63 -2.89 -4.41
CA TYR A 87 -3.59 -3.90 -4.71
C TYR A 87 -2.74 -3.54 -5.93
N LEU A 88 -3.36 -3.02 -6.98
CA LEU A 88 -2.69 -2.67 -8.24
C LEU A 88 -2.35 -1.19 -8.32
N ALA A 89 -1.73 -0.66 -7.26
CA ALA A 89 -1.32 0.73 -7.21
C ALA A 89 -0.25 1.04 -8.27
N LYS A 90 -0.41 2.16 -8.97
CA LYS A 90 0.53 2.63 -10.00
C LYS A 90 1.61 3.53 -9.44
N ALA A 91 1.40 4.15 -8.28
CA ALA A 91 2.45 4.85 -7.57
C ALA A 91 3.64 3.93 -7.24
N SER A 92 4.84 4.50 -7.32
CA SER A 92 6.08 3.87 -6.90
C SER A 92 6.98 4.88 -6.24
N GLY A 93 7.64 4.43 -5.19
CA GLY A 93 8.60 5.19 -4.41
C GLY A 93 10.04 4.81 -4.66
N GLU A 94 10.87 5.14 -3.69
CA GLU A 94 12.28 4.75 -3.63
C GLU A 94 12.75 4.48 -2.20
N LEU A 95 13.79 3.64 -2.12
CA LEU A 95 14.60 3.36 -0.94
C LEU A 95 15.98 3.97 -1.17
N ARG A 96 16.44 4.77 -0.22
CA ARG A 96 17.73 5.47 -0.29
C ARG A 96 18.59 5.22 0.95
N LEU A 97 19.89 5.04 0.74
CA LEU A 97 20.89 5.11 1.80
C LEU A 97 20.85 6.48 2.51
N ASN A 98 20.92 6.43 3.85
CA ASN A 98 21.13 7.61 4.70
C ASN A 98 22.62 7.78 5.08
N SER A 99 23.39 6.71 5.06
CA SER A 99 24.83 6.70 5.35
C SER A 99 25.48 5.45 4.75
N ASN A 100 26.78 5.31 4.97
CA ASN A 100 27.55 4.11 4.67
C ASN A 100 27.55 3.08 5.82
N ASN A 101 26.85 3.34 6.92
CA ASN A 101 26.71 2.37 8.01
C ASN A 101 25.54 1.41 7.70
N PRO A 102 25.79 0.11 7.45
CA PRO A 102 24.73 -0.84 7.11
C PRO A 102 23.73 -1.11 8.26
N PHE A 103 24.06 -0.71 9.49
CA PHE A 103 23.16 -0.80 10.64
C PHE A 103 22.21 0.40 10.79
N GLN A 104 22.39 1.43 9.97
CA GLN A 104 21.48 2.58 9.94
C GLN A 104 20.34 2.33 8.95
N GLN A 105 19.10 2.58 9.40
CA GLN A 105 17.91 2.42 8.56
C GLN A 105 17.97 3.32 7.32
N PRO A 106 17.57 2.81 6.13
CA PRO A 106 17.48 3.61 4.92
C PRO A 106 16.32 4.61 5.01
N ALA A 107 16.34 5.63 4.16
CA ALA A 107 15.19 6.47 3.89
C ALA A 107 14.23 5.73 2.95
N LEU A 108 12.96 5.67 3.34
CA LEU A 108 11.87 5.13 2.52
C LEU A 108 10.96 6.28 2.13
N ASP A 109 10.82 6.53 0.83
CA ASP A 109 9.86 7.47 0.26
C ASP A 109 8.89 6.68 -0.62
N TYR A 110 7.73 6.33 -0.07
CA TYR A 110 6.74 5.48 -0.76
C TYR A 110 6.01 6.18 -1.90
N ARG A 111 5.85 7.51 -1.82
CA ARG A 111 5.04 8.30 -2.75
C ARG A 111 3.63 7.75 -2.98
N LEU A 112 3.00 7.20 -1.94
CA LEU A 112 1.67 6.62 -2.01
C LEU A 112 0.65 7.63 -2.57
N LEU A 113 -0.21 7.16 -3.46
CA LEU A 113 -1.27 7.95 -4.12
C LEU A 113 -0.77 9.13 -4.97
N ASN A 114 0.51 9.14 -5.40
CA ASN A 114 1.01 10.19 -6.30
C ASN A 114 0.51 10.05 -7.75
N HIS A 115 -0.25 8.99 -8.06
CA HIS A 115 -0.71 8.70 -9.40
C HIS A 115 -2.24 8.87 -9.50
N PRO A 116 -2.77 9.55 -10.55
CA PRO A 116 -4.22 9.78 -10.70
C PRO A 116 -5.08 8.51 -10.68
N TYR A 117 -4.55 7.42 -11.23
CA TYR A 117 -5.18 6.08 -11.17
C TYR A 117 -5.49 5.63 -9.74
N ASP A 118 -4.57 5.87 -8.81
CA ASP A 118 -4.68 5.42 -7.42
C ASP A 118 -5.70 6.30 -6.68
N LEU A 119 -5.58 7.62 -6.84
CA LEU A 119 -6.51 8.59 -6.25
C LEU A 119 -7.95 8.32 -6.67
N SER A 120 -8.20 8.11 -7.96
CA SER A 120 -9.56 7.86 -8.46
C SER A 120 -10.21 6.64 -7.81
N ARG A 121 -9.46 5.55 -7.63
CA ARG A 121 -9.97 4.30 -7.03
C ARG A 121 -10.15 4.41 -5.54
N MET A 122 -9.22 5.08 -4.87
CA MET A 122 -9.33 5.31 -3.44
C MET A 122 -10.52 6.20 -3.11
N ARG A 123 -10.82 7.24 -3.90
CA ARG A 123 -12.06 8.03 -3.72
C ARG A 123 -13.32 7.18 -3.84
N ASP A 124 -13.42 6.37 -4.89
CA ASP A 124 -14.55 5.43 -5.09
C ASP A 124 -14.71 4.50 -3.87
N ALA A 125 -13.60 3.94 -3.37
CA ALA A 125 -13.60 3.11 -2.19
C ALA A 125 -14.03 3.85 -0.92
N ILE A 126 -13.61 5.09 -0.70
CA ILE A 126 -14.01 5.88 0.47
C ILE A 126 -15.51 6.20 0.43
N HIS A 127 -16.04 6.59 -0.73
CA HIS A 127 -17.48 6.80 -0.89
C HIS A 127 -18.26 5.51 -0.62
N MET A 128 -17.82 4.37 -1.17
CA MET A 128 -18.45 3.07 -0.94
C MET A 128 -18.44 2.69 0.56
N HIS A 129 -17.33 2.90 1.27
CA HIS A 129 -17.27 2.62 2.70
C HIS A 129 -18.23 3.50 3.51
N ILE A 130 -18.36 4.78 3.14
CA ILE A 130 -19.32 5.68 3.80
C ILE A 130 -20.76 5.22 3.54
N GLU A 131 -21.07 4.82 2.31
CA GLU A 131 -22.39 4.26 1.95
C GLU A 131 -22.68 2.97 2.72
N PHE A 132 -21.70 2.05 2.82
CA PHE A 132 -21.82 0.84 3.63
C PHE A 132 -22.10 1.14 5.09
N GLY A 133 -21.36 2.07 5.71
CA GLY A 133 -21.59 2.43 7.11
C GLY A 133 -22.97 3.04 7.39
N ARG A 134 -23.64 3.60 6.37
CA ARG A 134 -25.00 4.16 6.47
C ARG A 134 -26.09 3.16 6.12
N HIS A 135 -25.75 1.97 5.65
CA HIS A 135 -26.73 0.98 5.25
C HIS A 135 -27.50 0.43 6.47
N ALA A 136 -28.79 0.10 6.29
CA ALA A 136 -29.68 -0.33 7.37
C ALA A 136 -29.17 -1.55 8.17
N ALA A 137 -28.31 -2.38 7.56
CA ALA A 137 -27.66 -3.51 8.21
C ALA A 137 -26.70 -3.11 9.35
N PHE A 138 -26.25 -1.86 9.38
CA PHE A 138 -25.37 -1.31 10.43
C PHE A 138 -26.12 -0.44 11.45
N HIS A 139 -27.45 -0.31 11.36
CA HIS A 139 -28.24 0.39 12.36
C HIS A 139 -28.09 -0.27 13.74
N GLY A 140 -27.87 0.55 14.78
CA GLY A 140 -27.60 0.07 16.14
C GLY A 140 -26.18 -0.51 16.33
N ILE A 141 -25.32 -0.43 15.31
CA ILE A 141 -23.90 -0.78 15.39
C ILE A 141 -23.07 0.49 15.20
N PHE A 142 -23.25 1.20 14.09
CA PHE A 142 -22.58 2.47 13.82
C PHE A 142 -23.47 3.65 14.20
N LYS A 143 -22.85 4.74 14.68
CA LYS A 143 -23.53 5.98 15.03
C LYS A 143 -23.11 7.13 14.14
N ASP A 144 -21.93 7.71 14.40
CA ASP A 144 -21.45 8.89 13.69
C ASP A 144 -20.20 8.58 12.86
N LEU A 145 -20.11 9.19 11.67
CA LEU A 145 -18.87 9.22 10.90
C LEU A 145 -17.87 10.16 11.59
N ILE A 146 -16.74 9.62 12.04
CA ILE A 146 -15.70 10.37 12.76
C ILE A 146 -14.71 11.01 11.80
N ASP A 147 -14.29 10.28 10.76
CA ASP A 147 -13.26 10.70 9.80
C ASP A 147 -13.47 9.90 8.50
N PRO A 148 -13.57 10.53 7.31
CA PRO A 148 -13.44 11.96 7.01
C PRO A 148 -14.56 12.84 7.59
N LEU A 149 -14.26 14.13 7.77
CA LEU A 149 -15.25 15.14 8.15
C LEU A 149 -16.02 15.65 6.93
N LYS A 150 -17.14 16.33 7.16
CA LYS A 150 -17.95 16.91 6.08
C LYS A 150 -17.14 17.76 5.08
N PRO A 151 -16.25 18.68 5.51
CA PRO A 151 -15.44 19.47 4.59
C PRO A 151 -14.49 18.64 3.71
N ASP A 152 -14.00 17.50 4.20
CA ASP A 152 -13.14 16.61 3.42
C ASP A 152 -13.90 16.00 2.23
N LEU A 153 -15.24 15.90 2.32
CA LEU A 153 -16.12 15.28 1.33
C LEU A 153 -16.74 16.27 0.33
N GLU A 154 -16.43 17.56 0.40
CA GLU A 154 -17.06 18.59 -0.43
C GLU A 154 -16.59 18.57 -1.88
N SER A 155 -15.40 18.04 -2.15
CA SER A 155 -14.83 17.96 -3.48
C SER A 155 -13.83 16.81 -3.62
N ASP A 156 -13.55 16.47 -4.87
CA ASP A 156 -12.47 15.57 -5.25
C ASP A 156 -11.09 16.01 -4.71
N GLU A 157 -10.84 17.31 -4.63
CA GLU A 157 -9.59 17.90 -4.16
C GLU A 157 -9.48 17.83 -2.63
N SER A 158 -10.53 18.21 -1.90
CA SER A 158 -10.58 18.09 -0.44
C SER A 158 -10.40 16.63 -0.01
N LEU A 159 -11.02 15.70 -0.72
CA LEU A 159 -10.91 14.28 -0.43
C LEU A 159 -9.50 13.75 -0.73
N ASN A 160 -8.88 14.17 -1.84
CA ASN A 160 -7.48 13.83 -2.12
C ASN A 160 -6.54 14.34 -1.02
N ASN A 161 -6.71 15.59 -0.59
CA ASN A 161 -5.91 16.17 0.49
C ASN A 161 -6.10 15.44 1.82
N TRP A 162 -7.32 15.01 2.14
CA TRP A 162 -7.58 14.17 3.29
C TRP A 162 -6.90 12.79 3.17
N MET A 163 -7.04 12.12 2.02
CA MET A 163 -6.41 10.81 1.78
C MET A 163 -4.89 10.89 1.91
N LEU A 164 -4.24 11.92 1.35
CA LEU A 164 -2.79 12.09 1.43
C LEU A 164 -2.29 12.30 2.87
N LYS A 165 -3.11 12.89 3.75
CA LYS A 165 -2.79 13.03 5.19
C LYS A 165 -3.02 11.76 6.00
N ARG A 166 -3.70 10.76 5.43
CA ARG A 166 -4.17 9.55 6.14
C ARG A 166 -3.63 8.25 5.55
N VAL A 167 -3.13 8.28 4.33
CA VAL A 167 -2.65 7.09 3.64
C VAL A 167 -1.52 6.45 4.42
N SER A 168 -1.61 5.13 4.54
CA SER A 168 -0.62 4.30 5.20
C SER A 168 -0.30 3.07 4.35
N THR A 169 0.72 2.36 4.81
CA THR A 169 1.21 1.11 4.21
C THR A 169 0.34 -0.06 4.67
N MET A 170 0.11 -1.04 3.78
CA MET A 170 -0.39 -2.37 4.19
C MET A 170 0.73 -3.33 4.58
N HIS A 171 1.99 -2.85 4.61
CA HIS A 171 3.20 -3.57 4.92
C HIS A 171 3.57 -4.68 3.91
N HIS A 172 3.30 -4.46 2.62
CA HIS A 172 3.71 -5.33 1.50
C HIS A 172 4.82 -4.69 0.66
N ILE A 173 5.80 -4.12 1.37
CA ILE A 173 6.91 -3.35 0.81
C ILE A 173 7.80 -4.27 -0.05
N SER A 174 7.96 -3.93 -1.33
CA SER A 174 8.59 -4.83 -2.31
C SER A 174 9.20 -4.08 -3.50
N CYS A 175 9.76 -4.84 -4.45
CA CYS A 175 10.11 -4.42 -5.82
C CYS A 175 11.35 -3.51 -5.99
N THR A 176 12.13 -3.29 -4.93
CA THR A 176 13.31 -2.40 -4.90
C THR A 176 14.56 -2.92 -5.62
N ALA A 177 14.55 -4.17 -6.06
CA ALA A 177 15.60 -4.81 -6.85
C ALA A 177 14.97 -5.60 -8.02
N LYS A 178 14.03 -4.94 -8.72
CA LYS A 178 13.16 -5.51 -9.74
C LYS A 178 13.85 -6.49 -10.70
N MET A 179 13.23 -7.65 -10.89
CA MET A 179 13.53 -8.62 -11.91
C MET A 179 13.11 -8.13 -13.30
N GLY A 180 13.96 -8.36 -14.31
CA GLY A 180 13.66 -7.99 -15.69
C GLY A 180 14.73 -8.44 -16.68
N SER A 181 14.49 -8.15 -17.96
CA SER A 181 15.47 -8.38 -19.03
C SER A 181 16.69 -7.47 -18.86
N GLN A 182 17.85 -7.90 -19.34
CA GLN A 182 19.07 -7.08 -19.32
C GLN A 182 18.93 -5.76 -20.11
N GLU A 183 18.00 -5.69 -21.06
CA GLU A 183 17.63 -4.48 -21.81
C GLU A 183 16.83 -3.46 -20.97
N ASP A 184 16.18 -3.90 -19.88
CA ASP A 184 15.52 -3.01 -18.93
C ASP A 184 16.58 -2.43 -17.99
N THR A 185 16.96 -1.18 -18.24
CA THR A 185 17.97 -0.46 -17.44
C THR A 185 17.60 -0.29 -15.98
N MET A 186 16.32 -0.48 -15.62
CA MET A 186 15.83 -0.44 -14.24
C MET A 186 15.76 -1.82 -13.58
N SER A 187 16.05 -2.90 -14.32
CA SER A 187 16.14 -4.23 -13.73
C SER A 187 17.47 -4.44 -13.00
N VAL A 188 17.42 -5.13 -11.86
CA VAL A 188 18.59 -5.43 -11.03
C VAL A 188 18.98 -6.91 -11.15
N VAL A 189 17.99 -7.78 -11.28
CA VAL A 189 18.20 -9.23 -11.42
C VAL A 189 17.53 -9.79 -12.67
N ASN A 190 18.07 -10.90 -13.17
CA ASN A 190 17.43 -11.69 -14.22
C ASN A 190 16.37 -12.65 -13.66
N GLN A 191 15.74 -13.45 -14.53
CA GLN A 191 14.68 -14.40 -14.18
C GLN A 191 15.08 -15.50 -13.18
N TYR A 192 16.38 -15.66 -12.91
CA TYR A 192 16.92 -16.60 -11.94
C TYR A 192 17.34 -15.91 -10.63
N GLY A 193 17.02 -14.62 -10.45
CA GLY A 193 17.41 -13.82 -9.29
C GLY A 193 18.89 -13.41 -9.29
N ARG A 194 19.64 -13.69 -10.36
CA ARG A 194 21.07 -13.34 -10.45
C ARG A 194 21.23 -11.87 -10.79
N VAL A 195 22.12 -11.18 -10.08
CA VAL A 195 22.37 -9.75 -10.28
C VAL A 195 23.05 -9.50 -11.63
N HIS A 196 22.54 -8.53 -12.40
CA HIS A 196 23.11 -8.20 -13.70
C HIS A 196 24.55 -7.67 -13.56
N GLY A 197 25.47 -8.20 -14.36
CA GLY A 197 26.88 -7.76 -14.38
C GLY A 197 27.72 -8.20 -13.18
N ILE A 198 27.19 -9.02 -12.26
CA ILE A 198 27.92 -9.53 -11.10
C ILE A 198 27.80 -11.05 -11.02
N GLU A 199 28.92 -11.75 -11.13
CA GLU A 199 28.97 -13.20 -11.00
C GLU A 199 28.85 -13.65 -9.54
N GLY A 200 28.15 -14.78 -9.31
CA GLY A 200 28.04 -15.38 -7.97
C GLY A 200 27.11 -14.66 -6.99
N LEU A 201 26.41 -13.59 -7.40
CA LEU A 201 25.48 -12.85 -6.56
C LEU A 201 24.00 -13.07 -6.96
N THR A 202 23.16 -13.42 -5.99
CA THR A 202 21.72 -13.69 -6.19
C THR A 202 20.90 -13.02 -5.09
N ILE A 203 19.73 -12.50 -5.46
CA ILE A 203 18.72 -11.94 -4.52
C ILE A 203 17.49 -12.84 -4.55
N ALA A 204 17.00 -13.23 -3.37
CA ALA A 204 15.91 -14.20 -3.21
C ALA A 204 14.90 -13.75 -2.14
N ASP A 205 14.33 -12.57 -2.33
CA ASP A 205 13.25 -12.03 -1.51
C ASP A 205 12.26 -11.22 -2.36
N ILE A 206 11.28 -10.57 -1.73
CA ILE A 206 10.24 -9.80 -2.42
C ILE A 206 10.74 -8.50 -3.08
N SER A 207 12.00 -8.09 -2.87
CA SER A 207 12.59 -6.95 -3.58
C SER A 207 12.71 -7.21 -5.08
N ILE A 208 12.80 -8.47 -5.51
CA ILE A 208 12.95 -8.81 -6.93
C ILE A 208 11.64 -8.76 -7.71
N MET A 209 10.50 -8.63 -7.05
CA MET A 209 9.21 -8.60 -7.74
C MET A 209 9.14 -7.41 -8.71
N PRO A 210 8.66 -7.58 -9.95
CA PRO A 210 8.52 -6.47 -10.88
C PRO A 210 7.42 -5.47 -10.50
N ASP A 211 6.37 -5.98 -9.86
CA ASP A 211 5.24 -5.22 -9.33
C ASP A 211 4.82 -5.83 -7.99
N CYS A 212 4.10 -5.06 -7.17
CA CYS A 212 3.66 -5.53 -5.86
C CYS A 212 2.82 -6.79 -6.05
N PRO A 213 3.18 -7.93 -5.42
CA PRO A 213 2.42 -9.14 -5.59
C PRO A 213 1.02 -8.92 -5.04
N GLU A 214 0.00 -9.11 -5.89
CA GLU A 214 -1.35 -9.29 -5.36
C GLU A 214 -1.31 -10.50 -4.41
N PRO A 215 -1.97 -10.44 -3.25
CA PRO A 215 -2.23 -11.62 -2.45
C PRO A 215 -3.19 -12.53 -3.23
N ILE A 216 -2.64 -13.28 -4.19
CA ILE A 216 -3.33 -14.32 -4.96
C ILE A 216 -3.57 -15.47 -3.99
N GLN A 217 -4.85 -15.69 -3.68
CA GLN A 217 -5.34 -17.03 -3.47
C GLN A 217 -5.00 -17.79 -4.74
N THR A 218 -4.07 -18.74 -4.64
CA THR A 218 -3.71 -19.72 -5.65
C THR A 218 -4.80 -19.89 -6.71
N ARG A 219 -4.61 -19.26 -7.89
CA ARG A 219 -5.18 -19.85 -9.10
C ARG A 219 -4.33 -21.07 -9.37
N LEU A 220 -4.67 -22.20 -8.74
CA LEU A 220 -4.56 -23.46 -9.44
C LEU A 220 -5.49 -23.30 -10.65
N GLN A 221 -4.92 -22.91 -11.78
CA GLN A 221 -5.55 -23.17 -13.06
C GLN A 221 -5.60 -24.70 -13.16
N SER A 222 -6.79 -25.25 -12.91
CA SER A 222 -7.20 -26.55 -13.44
C SER A 222 -7.55 -26.39 -14.92
#